data_AF-A0A9E0N9J5-F1
#
_entry.id   AF-A0A9E0N9J5-F1
#
_cell.length_a   1.000
_cell.length_b   1.000
_cell.length_c   1.000
_cell.angle_alpha   90.00
_cell.angle_beta   90.00
_cell.angle_gamma   90.00
#
_symmetry.space_group_name_H-M   'P 1'
#
loop_
_entity.id
_entity.type
_entity.pdbx_description
1 polymer ?
#
loop_
_entity_poly.entity_id
_entity_poly.type
_entity_poly.pdbx_seq_one_letter_code
_entity_poly.pdbx_strand_id
1 'polypeptide(L)'
;MSKETVRGAALTIHFDGGRCVHARNCVVGAPRVFKANVQGPWIDPDAASVEDLIAVARACPSGAITYERHDGGVAEAAPEVNTVRVRENGPLAVHAALQVAGQPACHRATLCRCGHSASKPFCDGAHATHGFTATGEPPTTAETDPLAARDGVLTVTPAPNGPLLVTGNCELLSGTGRLVKRADKLALCRCGASQNKPFCDGSHKSAGFVG
;
A
#
# COMPACT_ATOMS: atom_id res chain seq x y z
N MET A 1 9.98 -6.73 -13.97
CA MET A 1 9.18 -5.49 -14.09
C MET A 1 10.12 -4.31 -14.15
N SER A 2 9.81 -3.28 -14.94
CA SER A 2 10.70 -2.13 -15.14
C SER A 2 10.73 -1.21 -13.92
N LYS A 3 11.91 -0.70 -13.61
CA LYS A 3 12.09 0.49 -12.77
C LYS A 3 12.48 1.62 -13.71
N GLU A 4 11.83 2.77 -13.57
CA GLU A 4 12.06 3.94 -14.40
C GLU A 4 12.37 5.13 -13.49
N THR A 5 13.29 5.99 -13.94
CA THR A 5 13.64 7.23 -13.26
C THR A 5 13.67 8.33 -14.30
N VAL A 6 12.80 9.32 -14.15
CA VAL A 6 12.63 10.42 -15.10
C VAL A 6 12.89 11.73 -14.38
N ARG A 7 13.98 12.38 -14.77
CA ARG A 7 14.42 13.65 -14.20
C ARG A 7 13.76 14.82 -14.95
N GLY A 8 13.01 15.65 -14.23
CA GLY A 8 12.60 16.98 -14.66
C GLY A 8 13.46 18.08 -14.05
N ALA A 9 13.06 19.34 -14.24
CA ALA A 9 13.78 20.51 -13.77
C ALA A 9 13.80 20.62 -12.24
N ALA A 10 12.65 20.47 -11.58
CA ALA A 10 12.49 20.63 -10.13
C ALA A 10 12.25 19.31 -9.38
N LEU A 11 11.84 18.25 -10.09
CA LEU A 11 11.52 16.95 -9.52
C LEU A 11 12.09 15.81 -10.38
N THR A 12 12.57 14.77 -9.73
CA THR A 12 12.75 13.45 -10.36
C THR A 12 11.65 12.52 -9.91
N ILE A 13 11.04 11.81 -10.85
CA ILE A 13 10.02 10.80 -10.58
C ILE A 13 10.65 9.41 -10.71
N HIS A 14 10.46 8.59 -9.69
CA HIS A 14 10.79 7.16 -9.74
C HIS A 14 9.53 6.35 -9.85
N PHE A 15 9.53 5.39 -10.78
CA PHE A 15 8.46 4.41 -10.95
C PHE A 15 9.01 2.99 -10.75
N ASP A 16 8.35 2.22 -9.88
CA ASP A 16 8.59 0.79 -9.71
C ASP A 16 7.37 0.01 -10.21
N GLY A 17 7.46 -0.49 -11.45
CA GLY A 17 6.42 -1.34 -12.04
C GLY A 17 6.19 -2.61 -11.23
N GLY A 18 7.21 -3.08 -10.50
CA GLY A 18 7.15 -4.21 -9.59
C GLY A 18 6.15 -4.04 -8.44
N ARG A 19 5.88 -2.80 -8.06
CA ARG A 19 4.97 -2.42 -6.96
C ARG A 19 3.67 -1.82 -7.46
N CYS A 20 3.52 -1.58 -8.77
CA CYS A 20 2.36 -0.91 -9.31
C CYS A 20 1.13 -1.83 -9.26
N VAL A 21 0.07 -1.41 -8.57
CA VAL A 21 -1.23 -2.11 -8.55
C VAL A 21 -2.22 -1.54 -9.57
N HIS A 22 -1.75 -0.70 -10.49
CA HIS A 22 -2.57 -0.04 -11.51
C HIS A 22 -3.83 0.64 -10.93
N ALA A 23 -3.70 1.28 -9.76
CA ALA A 23 -4.81 2.03 -9.13
C ALA A 23 -5.25 3.27 -9.93
N ARG A 24 -4.51 3.64 -10.98
CA ARG A 24 -4.75 4.77 -11.88
C ARG A 24 -4.72 6.17 -11.24
N ASN A 25 -4.38 6.31 -9.96
CA ASN A 25 -4.24 7.60 -9.29
C ASN A 25 -3.27 8.55 -10.03
N CYS A 26 -2.19 8.03 -10.61
CA CYS A 26 -1.23 8.81 -11.39
C CYS A 26 -1.83 9.35 -12.70
N VAL A 27 -2.33 8.47 -13.57
CA VAL A 27 -2.87 8.83 -14.90
C VAL A 27 -4.16 9.64 -14.82
N VAL A 28 -4.92 9.53 -13.73
CA VAL A 28 -6.13 10.35 -13.51
C VAL A 28 -5.78 11.67 -12.81
N GLY A 29 -4.86 11.65 -11.85
CA GLY A 29 -4.50 12.83 -11.05
C GLY A 29 -3.62 13.84 -11.80
N ALA A 30 -2.75 13.38 -12.70
CA ALA A 30 -1.92 14.24 -13.54
C ALA A 30 -1.75 13.65 -14.96
N PRO A 31 -2.80 13.65 -15.80
CA PRO A 31 -2.78 13.02 -17.13
C PRO A 31 -1.78 13.66 -18.12
N ARG A 32 -1.35 14.91 -17.88
CA ARG A 32 -0.30 15.56 -18.66
C ARG A 32 1.10 15.05 -18.31
N VAL A 33 1.30 14.64 -17.05
CA VAL A 33 2.55 14.06 -16.55
C VAL A 33 2.58 12.56 -16.86
N PHE A 34 1.55 11.82 -16.47
CA PHE A 34 1.45 10.37 -16.63
C PHE A 34 0.53 10.01 -17.81
N LYS A 35 1.12 9.86 -18.98
CA LYS A 35 0.44 9.64 -20.26
C LYS A 35 0.07 8.16 -20.41
N ALA A 36 -1.21 7.83 -20.36
CA ALA A 36 -1.67 6.45 -20.55
C ALA A 36 -1.70 6.07 -22.05
N ASN A 37 -1.40 4.81 -22.37
CA ASN A 37 -1.55 4.22 -23.72
C ASN A 37 -0.74 4.92 -24.82
N VAL A 38 0.43 5.48 -24.50
CA VAL A 38 1.34 6.09 -25.48
C VAL A 38 2.47 5.13 -25.84
N GLN A 39 3.01 5.29 -27.05
CA GLN A 39 4.31 4.71 -27.42
C GLN A 39 5.40 5.74 -27.06
N GLY A 40 6.46 5.29 -26.38
CA GLY A 40 7.56 6.16 -25.95
C GLY A 40 7.41 6.69 -24.51
N PRO A 41 8.02 7.84 -24.18
CA PRO A 41 8.01 8.39 -22.83
C PRO A 41 6.59 8.66 -22.32
N TRP A 42 6.25 8.04 -21.19
CA TRP A 42 4.93 8.15 -20.58
C TRP A 42 4.91 8.99 -19.29
N ILE A 43 6.08 9.41 -18.79
CA ILE A 43 6.24 10.29 -17.64
C ILE A 43 6.90 11.59 -18.11
N ASP A 44 6.30 12.72 -17.75
CA ASP A 44 6.75 14.07 -18.10
C ASP A 44 6.68 14.98 -16.85
N PRO A 45 7.72 14.97 -15.99
CA PRO A 45 7.65 15.63 -14.67
C PRO A 45 7.43 17.13 -14.72
N ASP A 46 7.78 17.79 -15.84
CA ASP A 46 7.68 19.24 -15.99
C ASP A 46 6.30 19.69 -16.54
N ALA A 47 5.38 18.74 -16.79
CA ALA A 47 4.04 19.03 -17.31
C ALA A 47 3.01 19.46 -16.23
N ALA A 48 3.42 19.61 -14.96
CA ALA A 48 2.60 20.08 -13.85
C ALA A 48 3.43 20.90 -12.85
N SER A 49 2.75 21.57 -11.90
CA SER A 49 3.45 22.20 -10.78
C SER A 49 4.08 21.13 -9.88
N VAL A 50 5.16 21.49 -9.18
CA VAL A 50 5.86 20.60 -8.24
C VAL A 50 4.89 20.05 -7.18
N GLU A 51 4.05 20.90 -6.61
CA GLU A 51 3.14 20.51 -5.54
C GLU A 51 1.99 19.62 -6.03
N ASP A 52 1.45 19.88 -7.23
CA ASP A 52 0.44 18.99 -7.83
C ASP A 52 1.02 17.60 -8.11
N LEU A 53 2.25 17.54 -8.66
CA LEU A 53 2.89 16.28 -8.98
C LEU A 53 3.24 15.48 -7.71
N ILE A 54 3.68 16.16 -6.65
CA ILE A 54 3.91 15.54 -5.35
C ILE A 54 2.60 15.01 -4.75
N ALA A 55 1.50 15.77 -4.83
CA ALA A 55 0.20 15.31 -4.36
C ALA A 55 -0.22 14.01 -5.07
N VAL A 56 -0.01 13.94 -6.39
CA VAL A 56 -0.29 12.74 -7.19
C VAL A 56 0.64 11.57 -6.84
N ALA A 57 1.94 11.82 -6.63
CA ALA A 57 2.89 10.80 -6.21
C ALA A 57 2.54 10.23 -4.83
N ARG A 58 2.19 11.10 -3.87
CA ARG A 58 1.74 10.72 -2.52
C ARG A 58 0.41 9.97 -2.54
N ALA A 59 -0.45 10.24 -3.52
CA ALA A 59 -1.68 9.49 -3.72
C ALA A 59 -1.45 8.05 -4.25
N CYS A 60 -0.23 7.68 -4.68
CA CYS A 60 0.05 6.32 -5.13
C CYS A 60 -0.01 5.32 -3.94
N PRO A 61 -1.03 4.44 -3.87
CA PRO A 61 -1.29 3.63 -2.68
C PRO A 61 -0.21 2.58 -2.42
N SER A 62 0.47 2.11 -3.46
CA SER A 62 1.52 1.11 -3.34
C SER A 62 2.92 1.68 -3.14
N GLY A 63 3.06 3.00 -3.22
CA GLY A 63 4.36 3.68 -3.26
C GLY A 63 5.16 3.35 -4.53
N ALA A 64 4.51 2.88 -5.60
CA ALA A 64 5.18 2.63 -6.88
C ALA A 64 5.66 3.91 -7.56
N ILE A 65 5.00 5.04 -7.30
CA ILE A 65 5.48 6.37 -7.67
C ILE A 65 6.03 7.04 -6.43
N THR A 66 7.28 7.49 -6.52
CA THR A 66 7.97 8.33 -5.53
C THR A 66 8.71 9.44 -6.24
N TYR A 67 9.24 10.40 -5.48
CA TYR A 67 9.91 11.57 -6.05
C TYR A 67 11.13 11.99 -5.22
N GLU A 68 12.04 12.68 -5.91
CA GLU A 68 13.16 13.41 -5.32
C GLU A 68 13.06 14.88 -5.74
N ARG A 69 13.24 15.79 -4.79
CA ARG A 69 13.15 17.25 -5.01
C ARG A 69 14.53 17.84 -5.34
N HIS A 70 14.58 18.71 -6.35
CA HIS A 70 15.77 19.48 -6.74
C HIS A 70 15.64 20.97 -6.41
N ASP A 71 14.50 21.39 -5.85
CA ASP A 71 14.15 22.78 -5.57
C ASP A 71 14.34 23.21 -4.11
N GLY A 72 14.91 22.32 -3.28
CA GLY A 72 15.14 22.57 -1.85
C GLY A 72 13.89 22.45 -0.97
N GLY A 73 12.73 22.05 -1.50
CA GLY A 73 11.55 21.79 -0.70
C GLY A 73 11.65 20.54 0.17
N VAL A 74 10.63 20.32 1.00
CA VAL A 74 10.62 19.21 1.98
C VAL A 74 10.45 17.87 1.28
N ALA A 75 11.31 16.91 1.59
CA ALA A 75 11.21 15.53 1.12
C ALA A 75 9.93 14.84 1.62
N GLU A 76 9.62 13.67 1.08
CA GLU A 76 8.53 12.87 1.60
C GLU A 76 8.81 12.44 3.05
N ALA A 77 7.79 12.56 3.91
CA ALA A 77 7.85 12.18 5.31
C ALA A 77 6.79 11.11 5.62
N ALA A 78 6.99 10.39 6.71
CA ALA A 78 5.99 9.49 7.27
C ALA A 78 4.74 10.26 7.74
N PRO A 79 3.55 9.63 7.74
CA PRO A 79 2.34 10.27 8.23
C PRO A 79 2.33 10.39 9.76
N GLU A 80 1.57 11.35 10.28
CA GLU A 80 1.29 11.50 11.72
C GLU A 80 0.43 10.36 12.30
N VAL A 81 -0.23 9.61 11.42
CA VAL A 81 -1.03 8.43 11.78
C VAL A 81 -0.68 7.30 10.84
N ASN A 82 -0.11 6.24 11.39
CA ASN A 82 0.08 4.99 10.70
C ASN A 82 -1.29 4.36 10.43
N THR A 83 -1.55 4.04 9.16
CA THR A 83 -2.82 3.42 8.77
C THR A 83 -2.62 2.14 7.99
N VAL A 84 -3.50 1.17 8.24
CA VAL A 84 -3.70 0.01 7.37
C VAL A 84 -5.13 0.09 6.87
N ARG A 85 -5.33 0.28 5.58
CA ARG A 85 -6.66 0.39 4.97
C ARG A 85 -7.02 -0.86 4.20
N VAL A 86 -8.16 -1.46 4.53
CA VAL A 86 -8.71 -2.59 3.79
C VAL A 86 -9.37 -2.07 2.52
N ARG A 87 -8.84 -2.45 1.34
CA ARG A 87 -9.49 -2.13 0.07
C ARG A 87 -10.50 -3.22 -0.29
N GLU A 88 -11.69 -2.81 -0.71
CA GLU A 88 -12.76 -3.70 -1.21
C GLU A 88 -12.19 -4.68 -2.24
N ASN A 89 -12.42 -5.99 -2.03
CA ASN A 89 -11.93 -7.07 -2.92
C ASN A 89 -10.43 -6.98 -3.28
N GLY A 90 -9.64 -6.28 -2.46
CA GLY A 90 -8.30 -5.87 -2.84
C GLY A 90 -7.30 -5.95 -1.68
N PRO A 91 -6.12 -5.32 -1.86
CA PRO A 91 -5.03 -5.42 -0.91
C PRO A 91 -5.26 -4.62 0.37
N LEU A 92 -4.36 -4.80 1.32
CA LEU A 92 -4.20 -3.91 2.47
C LEU A 92 -3.27 -2.76 2.04
N ALA A 93 -3.75 -1.51 2.06
CA ALA A 93 -2.93 -0.34 1.77
C ALA A 93 -2.37 0.23 3.08
N VAL A 94 -1.06 0.23 3.22
CA VAL A 94 -0.35 0.70 4.42
C VAL A 94 0.28 2.06 4.14
N HIS A 95 0.13 3.00 5.07
CA HIS A 95 0.79 4.31 5.05
C HIS A 95 1.41 4.56 6.44
N ALA A 96 2.74 4.57 6.52
CA ALA A 96 3.49 4.62 7.79
C ALA A 96 4.98 4.94 7.55
N ALA A 97 5.79 5.05 8.60
CA ALA A 97 7.23 4.77 8.49
C ALA A 97 7.44 3.26 8.36
N LEU A 98 7.24 2.71 7.16
CA LEU A 98 7.03 1.28 6.93
C LEU A 98 8.33 0.52 6.72
N GLN A 99 8.49 -0.58 7.48
CA GLN A 99 9.52 -1.59 7.28
C GLN A 99 8.86 -2.94 6.97
N VAL A 100 9.00 -3.42 5.74
CA VAL A 100 8.58 -4.79 5.37
C VAL A 100 9.81 -5.69 5.46
N ALA A 101 9.71 -6.83 6.14
CA ALA A 101 10.85 -7.73 6.34
C ALA A 101 11.54 -8.10 5.02
N GLY A 102 12.86 -7.88 4.94
CA GLY A 102 13.68 -8.13 3.75
C GLY A 102 13.53 -7.12 2.62
N GLN A 103 12.90 -5.97 2.85
CA GLN A 103 12.66 -4.92 1.85
C GLN A 103 13.21 -3.57 2.32
N PRO A 104 13.57 -2.66 1.39
CA PRO A 104 13.90 -1.28 1.75
C PRO A 104 12.74 -0.58 2.47
N ALA A 105 13.07 0.31 3.40
CA ALA A 105 12.09 1.16 4.06
C ALA A 105 11.34 2.03 3.04
N CYS A 106 10.06 2.27 3.29
CA CYS A 106 9.23 3.11 2.43
C CYS A 106 8.08 3.74 3.24
N HIS A 107 7.27 4.59 2.61
CA HIS A 107 6.13 5.20 3.28
C HIS A 107 4.79 4.54 2.96
N ARG A 108 4.67 3.93 1.78
CA ARG A 108 3.42 3.33 1.30
C ARG A 108 3.66 1.96 0.69
N ALA A 109 2.76 1.01 0.94
CA ALA A 109 2.75 -0.28 0.27
C ALA A 109 1.34 -0.87 0.20
N THR A 110 1.06 -1.64 -0.84
CA THR A 110 -0.12 -2.50 -0.90
C THR A 110 0.28 -3.95 -0.72
N LEU A 111 -0.26 -4.60 0.31
CA LEU A 111 0.07 -5.98 0.68
C LEU A 111 -1.02 -6.94 0.22
N CYS A 112 -0.61 -8.10 -0.29
CA CYS A 112 -1.51 -9.12 -0.81
C CYS A 112 -2.45 -9.62 0.28
N ARG A 113 -3.75 -9.67 -0.03
CA ARG A 113 -4.79 -10.22 0.84
C ARG A 113 -5.47 -11.47 0.26
N CYS A 114 -5.31 -11.71 -1.04
CA CYS A 114 -5.98 -12.78 -1.77
C CYS A 114 -5.21 -14.12 -1.82
N GLY A 115 -3.92 -14.14 -1.46
CA GLY A 115 -3.08 -15.34 -1.55
C GLY A 115 -2.46 -15.63 -2.93
N HIS A 116 -2.86 -14.91 -3.98
CA HIS A 116 -2.47 -15.23 -5.37
C HIS A 116 -1.36 -14.36 -5.98
N SER A 117 -0.87 -13.34 -5.28
CA SER A 117 0.21 -12.51 -5.84
C SER A 117 1.49 -13.31 -6.10
N ALA A 118 2.16 -13.07 -7.22
CA ALA A 118 3.51 -13.55 -7.52
C ALA A 118 4.60 -12.73 -6.81
N SER A 119 4.29 -11.50 -6.38
CA SER A 119 5.21 -10.58 -5.69
C SER A 119 4.99 -10.52 -4.17
N LYS A 120 4.53 -11.60 -3.54
CA LYS A 120 4.27 -11.63 -2.08
C LYS A 120 5.50 -11.12 -1.31
N PRO A 121 5.31 -10.33 -0.23
CA PRO A 121 4.02 -10.00 0.39
C PRO A 121 3.25 -8.85 -0.27
N PHE A 122 3.80 -8.23 -1.31
CA PHE A 122 3.14 -7.14 -2.03
C PHE A 122 1.99 -7.66 -2.90
N CYS A 123 1.06 -6.77 -3.22
CA CYS A 123 0.02 -7.02 -4.20
C CYS A 123 0.49 -6.60 -5.59
N ASP A 124 0.21 -7.44 -6.59
CA ASP A 124 0.43 -7.20 -8.03
C ASP A 124 -0.87 -7.07 -8.83
N GLY A 125 -2.02 -7.13 -8.16
CA GLY A 125 -3.34 -7.06 -8.81
C GLY A 125 -4.00 -8.41 -9.10
N ALA A 126 -3.35 -9.54 -8.81
CA ALA A 126 -3.90 -10.88 -9.06
C ALA A 126 -5.28 -11.13 -8.43
N HIS A 127 -5.66 -10.39 -7.39
CA HIS A 127 -6.99 -10.47 -6.77
C HIS A 127 -8.15 -10.27 -7.76
N ALA A 128 -7.97 -9.43 -8.80
CA ALA A 128 -9.00 -9.17 -9.79
C ALA A 128 -9.23 -10.37 -10.72
N THR A 129 -8.15 -11.00 -11.20
CA THR A 129 -8.23 -12.15 -12.12
C THR A 129 -8.54 -13.46 -11.41
N HIS A 130 -8.21 -13.58 -10.12
CA HIS A 130 -8.52 -14.74 -9.29
C HIS A 130 -9.88 -14.64 -8.57
N GLY A 131 -10.70 -13.63 -8.88
CA GLY A 131 -12.06 -13.51 -8.32
C GLY A 131 -12.08 -13.41 -6.80
N PHE A 132 -11.10 -12.72 -6.19
CA PHE A 132 -11.04 -12.57 -4.74
C PHE A 132 -12.22 -11.74 -4.23
N THR A 133 -13.12 -12.40 -3.51
CA THR A 133 -14.28 -11.76 -2.88
C THR A 133 -14.04 -11.62 -1.39
N ALA A 134 -14.00 -10.38 -0.95
CA ALA A 134 -13.99 -9.99 0.46
C ALA A 134 -14.67 -8.64 0.56
N THR A 135 -15.99 -8.70 0.39
CA THR A 135 -16.88 -7.56 0.30
C THR A 135 -17.38 -7.13 1.67
N GLY A 136 -17.80 -5.88 1.74
CA GLY A 136 -18.40 -5.33 2.93
C GLY A 136 -17.37 -4.78 3.93
N GLU A 137 -17.92 -4.22 4.98
CA GLU A 137 -17.20 -3.38 5.94
C GLU A 137 -16.86 -4.21 7.18
N PRO A 138 -15.57 -4.46 7.50
CA PRO A 138 -15.20 -5.23 8.69
C PRO A 138 -15.77 -4.59 9.95
N PRO A 139 -16.42 -5.33 10.87
CA PRO A 139 -17.05 -4.72 12.04
C PRO A 139 -16.01 -3.97 12.90
N THR A 140 -16.42 -2.86 13.52
CA THR A 140 -15.59 -2.19 14.52
C THR A 140 -15.41 -3.15 15.70
N THR A 141 -14.16 -3.39 16.10
CA THR A 141 -13.83 -4.25 17.24
C THR A 141 -13.92 -3.49 18.57
N ALA A 142 -13.83 -4.17 19.71
CA ALA A 142 -13.84 -3.50 21.03
C ALA A 142 -12.63 -2.57 21.24
N GLU A 143 -11.51 -2.82 20.57
CA GLU A 143 -10.25 -2.08 20.72
C GLU A 143 -10.26 -0.80 19.87
N THR A 144 -10.93 0.23 20.39
CA THR A 144 -11.02 1.56 19.76
C THR A 144 -10.45 2.69 20.61
N ASP A 145 -9.95 2.39 21.81
CA ASP A 145 -9.32 3.38 22.67
C ASP A 145 -8.10 4.02 21.99
N PRO A 146 -7.86 5.33 22.19
CA PRO A 146 -6.68 5.99 21.65
C PRO A 146 -5.38 5.33 22.12
N LEU A 147 -4.46 5.11 21.18
CA LEU A 147 -3.10 4.70 21.50
C LEU A 147 -2.32 5.90 22.06
N ALA A 148 -1.32 5.64 22.90
CA ALA A 148 -0.43 6.69 23.43
C ALA A 148 0.33 7.44 22.32
N ALA A 149 0.65 6.75 21.23
CA ALA A 149 1.19 7.31 20.00
C ALA A 149 0.49 6.68 18.79
N ARG A 150 0.35 7.43 17.70
CA ARG A 150 -0.35 6.98 16.47
C ARG A 150 0.58 6.84 15.27
N ASP A 151 1.81 7.30 15.42
CA ASP A 151 2.92 7.29 14.47
C ASP A 151 4.03 6.31 14.92
N GLY A 152 5.22 6.49 14.36
CA GLY A 152 6.38 5.65 14.59
C GLY A 152 6.58 4.59 13.51
N VAL A 153 7.61 3.76 13.70
CA VAL A 153 7.91 2.67 12.76
C VAL A 153 6.81 1.61 12.80
N LEU A 154 6.31 1.23 11.63
CA LEU A 154 5.39 0.11 11.47
C LEU A 154 6.11 -1.02 10.74
N THR A 155 6.33 -2.13 11.43
CA THR A 155 7.00 -3.32 10.88
C THR A 155 5.97 -4.33 10.40
N VAL A 156 6.16 -4.86 9.20
CA VAL A 156 5.34 -5.94 8.62
C VAL A 156 6.23 -7.15 8.33
N THR A 157 5.94 -8.26 9.01
CA THR A 157 6.62 -9.53 8.85
C THR A 157 5.67 -10.59 8.29
N PRO A 158 5.85 -11.06 7.05
CA PRO A 158 5.10 -12.20 6.53
C PRO A 158 5.54 -13.47 7.28
N ALA A 159 4.65 -14.05 8.08
CA ALA A 159 4.92 -15.35 8.69
C ALA A 159 4.94 -16.43 7.58
N PRO A 160 5.89 -17.37 7.59
CA PRO A 160 5.94 -18.45 6.59
C PRO A 160 4.59 -19.18 6.52
N ASN A 161 4.02 -19.28 5.31
CA ASN A 161 2.72 -19.94 5.07
C ASN A 161 1.56 -19.39 5.93
N GLY A 162 1.71 -18.17 6.45
CA GLY A 162 0.87 -17.61 7.50
C GLY A 162 0.47 -16.14 7.25
N PRO A 163 -0.01 -15.44 8.28
CA PRO A 163 -0.48 -14.07 8.16
C PRO A 163 0.63 -13.04 7.94
N LEU A 164 0.24 -11.79 7.70
CA LEU A 164 1.10 -10.63 7.91
C LEU A 164 1.05 -10.25 9.39
N LEU A 165 2.19 -10.32 10.07
CA LEU A 165 2.35 -9.83 11.43
C LEU A 165 2.75 -8.36 11.36
N VAL A 166 1.85 -7.48 11.80
CA VAL A 166 2.08 -6.03 11.86
C VAL A 166 2.43 -5.68 13.30
N THR A 167 3.50 -4.92 13.51
CA THR A 167 3.96 -4.46 14.83
C THR A 167 4.32 -2.98 14.78
N GLY A 168 3.89 -2.22 15.79
CA GLY A 168 3.92 -0.76 15.81
C GLY A 168 2.51 -0.17 15.79
N ASN A 169 2.36 1.05 16.27
CA ASN A 169 1.07 1.71 16.41
C ASN A 169 0.43 1.90 15.03
N CYS A 170 -0.84 1.52 14.87
CA CYS A 170 -1.60 1.83 13.67
C CYS A 170 -3.12 1.85 13.90
N GLU A 171 -3.81 2.51 12.99
CA GLU A 171 -5.26 2.43 12.85
C GLU A 171 -5.62 1.55 11.64
N LEU A 172 -6.31 0.44 11.90
CA LEU A 172 -6.92 -0.37 10.85
C LEU A 172 -8.23 0.29 10.44
N LEU A 173 -8.31 0.68 9.18
CA LEU A 173 -9.45 1.38 8.59
C LEU A 173 -10.11 0.51 7.52
N SER A 174 -11.41 0.68 7.36
CA SER A 174 -12.14 0.07 6.26
C SER A 174 -11.97 0.84 4.94
N GLY A 175 -12.61 0.35 3.87
CA GLY A 175 -12.59 1.01 2.56
C GLY A 175 -13.11 2.44 2.63
N THR A 176 -14.23 2.65 3.34
CA THR A 176 -14.84 3.96 3.57
C THR A 176 -14.05 4.88 4.52
N GLY A 177 -13.09 4.32 5.27
CA GLY A 177 -12.30 5.07 6.25
C GLY A 177 -12.83 5.02 7.67
N ARG A 178 -13.89 4.26 7.92
CA ARG A 178 -14.34 3.96 9.28
C ARG A 178 -13.24 3.20 10.03
N LEU A 179 -13.06 3.55 11.30
CA LEU A 179 -12.17 2.83 12.21
C LEU A 179 -12.69 1.41 12.45
N VAL A 180 -11.82 0.42 12.22
CA VAL A 180 -12.06 -1.00 12.53
C VAL A 180 -11.41 -1.36 13.86
N LYS A 181 -10.15 -0.98 14.06
CA LYS A 181 -9.36 -1.30 15.26
C LYS A 181 -8.16 -0.36 15.42
N ARG A 182 -7.81 -0.02 16.65
CA ARG A 182 -6.51 0.56 17.02
C ARG A 182 -5.66 -0.51 17.67
N ALA A 183 -4.42 -0.68 17.23
CA ALA A 183 -3.53 -1.70 17.78
C ALA A 183 -2.06 -1.39 17.54
N ASP A 184 -1.20 -1.94 18.39
CA ASP A 184 0.25 -2.02 18.20
C ASP A 184 0.69 -3.37 17.62
N LYS A 185 -0.21 -4.36 17.57
CA LYS A 185 0.00 -5.70 17.00
C LYS A 185 -1.23 -6.18 16.26
N LEU A 186 -1.06 -6.64 15.03
CA LEU A 186 -2.12 -7.27 14.23
C LEU A 186 -1.60 -8.53 13.52
N ALA A 187 -2.45 -9.54 13.39
CA ALA A 187 -2.26 -10.64 12.47
C ALA A 187 -3.30 -10.54 11.35
N LEU A 188 -2.88 -10.10 10.17
CA LEU A 188 -3.77 -9.86 9.03
C LEU A 188 -3.71 -11.02 8.03
N CYS A 189 -4.89 -11.44 7.56
CA CYS A 189 -5.01 -12.50 6.57
C CYS A 189 -4.35 -12.06 5.25
N ARG A 190 -3.51 -12.93 4.69
CA ARG A 190 -2.98 -12.79 3.33
C ARG A 190 -3.19 -14.00 2.44
N CYS A 191 -3.83 -15.06 2.95
CA CYS A 191 -4.12 -16.30 2.22
C CYS A 191 -5.44 -16.26 1.45
N GLY A 192 -6.30 -15.28 1.70
CA GLY A 192 -7.64 -15.18 1.10
C GLY A 192 -8.72 -16.06 1.75
N ALA A 193 -8.37 -17.03 2.59
CA ALA A 193 -9.30 -18.05 3.10
C ALA A 193 -9.97 -17.72 4.45
N SER A 194 -9.50 -16.70 5.19
CA SER A 194 -10.06 -16.35 6.51
C SER A 194 -11.55 -16.07 6.44
N GLN A 195 -12.32 -16.54 7.42
CA GLN A 195 -13.74 -16.22 7.61
C GLN A 195 -13.92 -14.96 8.47
N ASN A 196 -12.84 -14.46 9.10
CA ASN A 196 -12.83 -13.24 9.90
C ASN A 196 -11.98 -12.13 9.24
N LYS A 197 -12.09 -11.95 7.92
CA LYS A 197 -11.32 -10.93 7.18
C LYS A 197 -11.59 -9.53 7.76
N PRO A 198 -10.57 -8.65 7.87
CA PRO A 198 -9.20 -8.78 7.35
C PRO A 198 -8.25 -9.55 8.28
N PHE A 199 -8.72 -10.02 9.43
CA PHE A 199 -7.88 -10.71 10.41
C PHE A 199 -7.59 -12.15 10.01
N CYS A 200 -6.47 -12.67 10.51
CA CYS A 200 -6.17 -14.08 10.43
C CYS A 200 -6.91 -14.86 11.52
N ASP A 201 -7.54 -15.96 11.12
CA ASP A 201 -8.26 -16.91 11.98
C ASP A 201 -7.64 -18.33 11.93
N GLY A 202 -6.53 -18.50 11.22
CA GLY A 202 -5.84 -19.78 11.06
C GLY A 202 -6.22 -20.56 9.79
N SER A 203 -7.19 -20.10 8.98
CA SER A 203 -7.61 -20.82 7.76
C SER A 203 -6.49 -21.02 6.73
N HIS A 204 -5.37 -20.32 6.83
CA HIS A 204 -4.20 -20.54 5.96
C HIS A 204 -3.65 -21.98 6.04
N LYS A 205 -3.79 -22.66 7.20
CA LYS A 205 -3.32 -24.03 7.39
C LYS A 205 -4.13 -25.02 6.55
N SER A 206 -5.46 -24.98 6.70
CA SER A 206 -6.37 -25.85 5.95
C SER A 206 -6.44 -25.49 4.47
N ALA A 207 -6.26 -24.21 4.12
CA ALA A 207 -6.18 -23.77 2.74
C ALA A 207 -4.85 -24.13 2.04
N GLY A 208 -3.87 -24.70 2.76
CA GLY A 208 -2.57 -25.06 2.18
C GLY A 208 -1.80 -23.85 1.64
N PHE A 209 -1.94 -22.69 2.28
CA PHE A 209 -1.35 -21.46 1.77
C PHE A 209 0.18 -21.52 1.79
N VAL A 210 0.80 -21.19 0.64
CA VAL A 210 2.25 -21.10 0.51
C VAL A 210 2.66 -19.67 0.19
N GLY A 211 3.57 -19.12 0.99
CA GLY A 211 4.25 -17.86 0.68
C GLY A 211 4.81 -17.14 1.87
#